data_AF-A0A6J7CC89-F1
#
_entry.id   AF-A0A6J7CC89-F1
#
_cell.length_a   1.000
_cell.length_b   1.000
_cell.length_c   1.000
_cell.angle_alpha   90.00
_cell.angle_beta   90.00
_cell.angle_gamma   90.00
#
_symmetry.space_group_name_H-M   'P 1'
#
loop_
_entity.id
_entity.type
_entity.pdbx_description
1 polymer ?
#
loop_
_entity_poly.entity_id
_entity_poly.type
_entity_poly.pdbx_seq_one_letter_code
_entity_poly.pdbx_strand_id
1 'polypeptide(L)'
;MRKAGLPIQKILGGHALLELAHELRYEDIESMYEAVGNGHVSAHSVIEKLMVLIGTVDAHPENDLSPLIAPVKRERKSVTGIDVEGAEDVLVKLARCCAPVPGDLITGFITRGSGVSVHRSDCINMADLQVHQGDRIVAVKWNNSAKSTFLVNIQVEALDRARLLSDVTKALSDQHVNILSASVVTNKDQTAISKFLFEMADASHLDTVLTAVRSVEGVYDVNRVFNN
;
A
#
# COMPACT_ATOMS: atom_id res chain seq x y z
N MET A 1 19.25 -3.94 14.03
CA MET A 1 18.54 -3.00 14.93
C MET A 1 17.16 -2.59 14.41
N ARG A 2 17.00 -1.85 13.29
CA ARG A 2 15.66 -1.48 12.77
C ARG A 2 14.76 -2.67 12.40
N LYS A 3 15.33 -3.70 11.78
CA LYS A 3 14.62 -4.96 11.46
C LYS A 3 14.33 -5.84 12.68
N ALA A 4 14.97 -5.56 13.82
CA ALA A 4 14.82 -6.33 15.07
C ALA A 4 13.88 -5.65 16.07
N GLY A 5 13.13 -4.61 15.66
CA GLY A 5 12.13 -3.95 16.51
C GLY A 5 12.69 -3.12 17.67
N LEU A 6 14.01 -2.88 17.72
CA LEU A 6 14.64 -2.26 18.87
C LEU A 6 14.42 -0.74 18.94
N PRO A 7 14.22 -0.16 20.13
CA PRO A 7 14.07 1.29 20.32
C PRO A 7 15.41 2.00 20.09
N ILE A 8 15.68 2.34 18.82
CA ILE A 8 16.93 2.94 18.34
C ILE A 8 17.31 4.21 19.14
N GLN A 9 16.32 4.99 19.60
CA GLN A 9 16.56 6.19 20.41
C GLN A 9 17.11 5.89 21.81
N LYS A 10 16.75 4.76 22.42
CA LYS A 10 17.32 4.32 23.71
C LYS A 10 18.71 3.70 23.54
N ILE A 11 18.95 3.05 22.40
CA ILE A 11 20.24 2.39 22.08
C ILE A 11 21.31 3.41 21.70
N LEU A 12 20.97 4.37 20.82
CA LEU A 12 21.92 5.39 20.35
C LEU A 12 22.13 6.52 21.37
N GLY A 13 21.20 6.70 22.31
CA GLY A 13 21.30 7.69 23.38
C GLY A 13 21.94 7.18 24.68
N GLY A 14 22.25 5.88 24.78
CA GLY A 14 22.72 5.24 26.02
C GLY A 14 24.16 4.70 25.93
N HIS A 15 24.80 4.54 27.10
CA HIS A 15 26.15 3.96 27.25
C HIS A 15 26.22 2.45 26.97
N ALA A 16 25.09 1.82 26.61
CA ALA A 16 24.95 0.37 26.44
C ALA A 16 25.83 -0.22 25.32
N LEU A 17 26.07 0.53 24.24
CA LEU A 17 26.97 0.08 23.16
C LEU A 17 28.43 0.05 23.59
N LEU A 18 28.83 0.98 24.46
CA LEU A 18 30.19 1.03 25.00
C LEU A 18 30.42 -0.12 26.00
N GLU A 19 29.43 -0.37 26.86
CA GLU A 19 29.46 -1.48 27.82
C GLU A 19 29.52 -2.83 27.10
N LEU A 20 28.73 -3.03 26.04
CA LEU A 20 28.79 -4.24 25.23
C LEU A 20 30.14 -4.40 24.50
N ALA A 21 30.73 -3.31 24.00
CA ALA A 21 32.05 -3.36 23.39
C ALA A 21 33.10 -3.88 24.38
N HIS A 22 33.07 -3.39 25.62
CA HIS A 22 33.97 -3.86 26.68
C HIS A 22 33.70 -5.32 27.08
N GLU A 23 32.44 -5.76 27.19
CA GLU A 23 32.12 -7.18 27.45
C GLU A 23 32.65 -8.11 26.36
N LEU A 24 32.59 -7.66 25.10
CA LEU A 24 33.13 -8.38 23.95
C LEU A 24 34.65 -8.23 23.80
N ARG A 25 35.31 -7.54 24.74
CA ARG A 25 36.75 -7.26 24.78
C ARG A 25 37.26 -6.42 23.61
N TYR A 26 36.43 -5.51 23.10
CA TYR A 26 36.85 -4.44 22.19
C TYR A 26 37.17 -3.18 22.98
N GLU A 27 38.15 -2.43 22.48
CA GLU A 27 38.65 -1.20 23.11
C GLU A 27 37.62 -0.08 23.05
N ASP A 28 36.87 -0.01 21.95
CA ASP A 28 35.82 0.97 21.72
C ASP A 28 34.71 0.44 20.80
N ILE A 29 33.69 1.26 20.59
CA ILE A 29 32.54 0.95 19.74
C ILE A 29 32.98 0.82 18.26
N GLU A 30 33.98 1.59 17.82
CA GLU A 30 34.46 1.57 16.44
C GLU A 30 35.11 0.22 16.12
N SER A 31 35.97 -0.27 16.99
CA SER A 31 36.63 -1.59 16.89
C SER A 31 35.61 -2.73 16.84
N MET A 32 34.51 -2.62 17.59
CA MET A 32 33.41 -3.57 17.53
C MET A 32 32.68 -3.50 16.18
N TYR A 33 32.45 -2.30 15.62
CA TYR A 33 31.85 -2.15 14.29
C TYR A 33 32.75 -2.69 13.18
N GLU A 34 34.06 -2.50 13.28
CA GLU A 34 35.02 -3.10 12.36
C GLU A 34 34.99 -4.63 12.43
N ALA A 35 34.94 -5.21 13.62
CA ALA A 35 34.83 -6.66 13.80
C ALA A 35 33.55 -7.23 13.17
N VAL A 36 32.44 -6.49 13.21
CA VAL A 36 31.19 -6.86 12.54
C VAL A 36 31.31 -6.70 11.01
N GLY A 37 31.89 -5.61 10.53
CA GLY A 37 32.08 -5.34 9.11
C GLY A 37 32.98 -6.36 8.42
N ASN A 38 34.00 -6.84 9.14
CA ASN A 38 34.94 -7.86 8.68
C ASN A 38 34.48 -9.29 8.96
N GLY A 39 33.30 -9.48 9.58
CA GLY A 39 32.71 -10.80 9.85
C GLY A 39 33.34 -11.60 10.99
N HIS A 40 34.23 -11.01 11.79
CA HIS A 40 34.80 -11.64 12.99
C HIS A 40 33.74 -11.86 14.07
N VAL A 41 32.73 -10.97 14.13
CA VAL A 41 31.57 -11.11 15.02
C VAL A 41 30.29 -10.95 14.20
N SER A 42 29.31 -11.82 14.43
CA SER A 42 28.03 -11.71 13.73
C SER A 42 27.22 -10.53 14.26
N ALA A 43 26.69 -9.70 13.35
CA ALA A 43 25.79 -8.62 13.72
C ALA A 43 24.57 -9.10 14.52
N HIS A 44 24.16 -10.36 14.31
CA HIS A 44 23.06 -10.98 15.04
C HIS A 44 23.42 -11.25 16.51
N SER A 45 24.61 -11.78 16.79
CA SER A 45 25.05 -12.04 18.17
C SER A 45 25.24 -10.75 18.98
N VAL A 46 25.71 -9.68 18.34
CA VAL A 46 25.78 -8.34 18.97
C VAL A 46 24.38 -7.85 19.36
N ILE A 47 23.38 -8.07 18.50
CA ILE A 47 21.99 -7.66 18.77
C ILE A 47 21.40 -8.44 19.95
N GLU A 48 21.58 -9.77 20.01
CA GLU A 48 21.07 -10.59 21.10
C GLU A 48 21.67 -10.18 22.45
N LYS A 49 22.99 -9.98 22.50
CA LYS A 49 23.68 -9.55 23.73
C LYS A 49 23.25 -8.16 24.17
N LEU A 50 23.06 -7.24 23.23
CA LEU A 50 22.57 -5.89 23.51
C LEU A 50 21.14 -5.91 24.08
N MET A 51 20.28 -6.83 23.60
CA MET A 51 18.91 -6.99 24.13
C MET A 51 18.89 -7.46 25.59
N VAL A 52 19.81 -8.36 25.93
CA VAL A 52 20.02 -8.82 27.31
C VAL A 52 20.51 -7.67 28.20
N LEU A 53 21.53 -6.93 27.74
CA LEU A 53 22.15 -5.84 28.49
C LEU A 53 21.17 -4.69 28.80
N ILE A 54 20.29 -4.34 27.85
CA ILE A 54 19.31 -3.26 28.01
C ILE A 54 18.09 -3.71 28.86
N GLY A 55 18.08 -4.93 29.37
CA GLY A 55 17.02 -5.43 30.26
C GLY A 55 15.69 -5.62 29.55
N THR A 56 15.69 -5.89 28.24
CA THR A 56 14.46 -6.20 27.47
C THR A 56 14.03 -7.66 27.59
N VAL A 57 14.35 -8.29 28.73
CA VAL A 57 13.92 -9.64 29.12
C VAL A 57 13.07 -9.51 30.39
N ASP A 58 11.92 -8.84 30.26
CA ASP A 58 10.68 -9.11 31.01
C ASP A 58 9.62 -8.06 30.65
N ALA A 59 8.76 -8.38 29.68
CA ALA A 59 7.35 -7.99 29.63
C ALA A 59 6.67 -8.57 28.37
N HIS A 60 5.85 -9.61 28.60
CA HIS A 60 4.71 -10.06 27.78
C HIS A 60 4.97 -10.62 26.36
N PRO A 61 4.37 -11.79 26.02
CA PRO A 61 4.36 -12.33 24.66
C PRO A 61 3.32 -11.60 23.78
N GLU A 62 3.31 -10.26 23.80
CA GLU A 62 2.50 -9.44 22.89
C GLU A 62 3.03 -8.00 22.84
N ASN A 63 4.19 -7.82 22.25
CA ASN A 63 4.44 -6.61 21.48
C ASN A 63 4.89 -7.02 20.09
N ASP A 64 3.96 -7.68 19.41
CA ASP A 64 3.85 -7.63 17.96
C ASP A 64 3.49 -6.18 17.58
N LEU A 65 4.45 -5.27 17.74
CA LEU A 65 4.55 -4.08 16.91
C LEU A 65 5.10 -4.52 15.54
N SER A 66 4.44 -5.50 14.93
CA SER A 66 4.13 -5.42 13.51
C SER A 66 3.75 -3.98 13.22
N PRO A 67 4.22 -3.36 12.13
CA PRO A 67 3.68 -2.08 11.73
C PRO A 67 2.15 -2.24 11.76
N LEU A 68 1.43 -1.30 12.40
CA LEU A 68 -0.05 -1.22 12.39
C LEU A 68 -0.63 -1.12 10.96
N ILE A 69 0.23 -1.24 9.95
CA ILE A 69 -0.07 -1.59 8.59
C ILE A 69 0.76 -2.85 8.28
N ALA A 70 0.25 -4.03 8.68
CA ALA A 70 0.62 -5.22 7.96
C ALA A 70 0.28 -4.92 6.48
N PRO A 71 1.22 -5.04 5.53
CA PRO A 71 0.78 -5.10 4.14
C PRO A 71 -0.12 -6.30 4.11
N VAL A 72 -1.44 -6.07 3.99
CA VAL A 72 -2.42 -7.12 3.80
C VAL A 72 -1.83 -7.98 2.70
N LYS A 73 -1.35 -9.17 3.05
CA LYS A 73 -1.00 -10.19 2.06
C LYS A 73 -2.36 -10.60 1.51
N ARG A 74 -2.87 -9.78 0.60
CA ARG A 74 -3.97 -10.13 -0.27
C ARG A 74 -3.47 -11.37 -0.97
N GLU A 75 -4.08 -12.51 -0.66
CA GLU A 75 -4.05 -13.64 -1.58
C GLU A 75 -4.30 -13.04 -2.96
N ARG A 76 -3.33 -13.20 -3.84
CA ARG A 76 -3.50 -12.85 -5.25
C ARG A 76 -4.47 -13.88 -5.81
N LYS A 77 -5.75 -13.74 -5.50
CA LYS A 77 -6.81 -14.35 -6.28
C LYS A 77 -6.58 -13.84 -7.69
N SER A 78 -6.37 -14.76 -8.63
CA SER A 78 -6.45 -14.45 -10.05
C SER A 78 -7.76 -13.70 -10.22
N VAL A 79 -7.69 -12.47 -10.71
CA VAL A 79 -8.89 -11.68 -10.97
C VAL A 79 -9.52 -12.34 -12.19
N THR A 80 -10.44 -13.28 -11.95
CA THR A 80 -11.20 -14.02 -12.97
C THR A 80 -12.22 -13.15 -13.71
N GLY A 81 -12.11 -11.82 -13.60
CA GLY A 81 -12.99 -10.83 -14.22
C GLY A 81 -12.43 -10.18 -15.48
N ILE A 82 -11.43 -10.79 -16.13
CA ILE A 82 -10.87 -10.30 -17.39
C ILE A 82 -10.70 -11.44 -18.38
N ASP A 83 -11.29 -11.29 -19.55
CA ASP A 83 -11.09 -12.18 -20.70
C ASP A 83 -9.99 -11.61 -21.59
N VAL A 84 -9.03 -12.46 -21.95
CA VAL A 84 -7.92 -12.13 -22.86
C VAL A 84 -8.25 -12.71 -24.23
N GLU A 85 -8.19 -11.88 -25.28
CA GLU A 85 -8.51 -12.33 -26.63
C GLU A 85 -7.50 -13.39 -27.10
N GLY A 86 -8.01 -14.56 -27.49
CA GLY A 86 -7.19 -15.65 -28.06
C GLY A 86 -6.46 -16.54 -27.05
N ALA A 87 -6.69 -16.40 -25.75
CA ALA A 87 -6.11 -17.28 -24.74
C ALA A 87 -7.04 -17.54 -23.55
N GLU A 88 -7.21 -18.82 -23.21
CA GLU A 88 -7.90 -19.26 -21.98
C GLU A 88 -6.87 -19.47 -20.86
N ASP A 89 -7.25 -19.17 -19.62
CA ASP A 89 -6.46 -19.42 -18.39
C ASP A 89 -5.07 -18.73 -18.34
N VAL A 90 -5.01 -17.48 -18.78
CA VAL A 90 -3.81 -16.65 -18.64
C VAL A 90 -3.81 -15.95 -17.27
N LEU A 91 -2.66 -15.93 -16.60
CA LEU A 91 -2.49 -15.15 -15.39
C LEU A 91 -2.65 -13.65 -15.71
N VAL A 92 -3.76 -13.06 -15.27
CA VAL A 92 -4.05 -11.64 -15.44
C VAL A 92 -3.82 -10.88 -14.13
N LYS A 93 -3.22 -9.69 -14.23
CA LYS A 93 -3.02 -8.79 -13.11
C LYS A 93 -3.34 -7.35 -13.49
N LEU A 94 -4.13 -6.67 -12.65
CA LEU A 94 -4.39 -5.24 -12.80
C LEU A 94 -3.14 -4.42 -12.44
N ALA A 95 -2.82 -3.44 -13.28
CA ALA A 95 -1.70 -2.54 -13.07
C ALA A 95 -1.97 -1.57 -11.91
N ARG A 96 -0.95 -1.31 -11.09
CA ARG A 96 -1.06 -0.39 -9.95
C ARG A 96 -1.03 1.10 -10.33
N CYS A 97 -0.37 1.43 -11.45
CA CYS A 97 -0.16 2.80 -11.89
C CYS A 97 -1.45 3.51 -12.37
N CYS A 98 -2.44 2.75 -12.82
CA CYS A 98 -3.74 3.28 -13.27
C CYS A 98 -4.94 2.59 -12.63
N ALA A 99 -4.71 1.57 -11.78
CA ALA A 99 -5.71 0.82 -11.00
C ALA A 99 -7.06 0.68 -11.73
N PRO A 100 -7.08 -0.02 -12.88
CA PRO A 100 -8.27 -0.10 -13.71
C PRO A 100 -9.40 -0.80 -12.94
N VAL A 101 -10.62 -0.29 -13.10
CA VAL A 101 -11.85 -0.87 -12.54
C VAL A 101 -12.84 -1.15 -13.68
N PRO A 102 -13.78 -2.08 -13.51
CA PRO A 102 -14.76 -2.35 -14.57
C PRO A 102 -15.53 -1.09 -14.97
N GLY A 103 -15.70 -0.91 -16.28
CA GLY A 103 -16.15 0.34 -16.89
C GLY A 103 -15.02 1.17 -17.52
N ASP A 104 -13.79 1.06 -17.02
CA ASP A 104 -12.63 1.64 -17.68
C ASP A 104 -12.35 0.93 -19.02
N LEU A 105 -11.97 1.69 -20.05
CA LEU A 105 -11.37 1.12 -21.25
C LEU A 105 -9.99 0.55 -20.89
N ILE A 106 -9.79 -0.74 -21.14
CA ILE A 106 -8.59 -1.48 -20.72
C ILE A 106 -7.84 -2.08 -21.90
N THR A 107 -6.53 -2.17 -21.74
CA THR A 107 -5.58 -2.76 -22.67
C THR A 107 -4.62 -3.68 -21.91
N GLY A 108 -4.30 -4.84 -22.47
CA GLY A 108 -3.37 -5.80 -21.89
C GLY A 108 -1.96 -5.63 -22.43
N PHE A 109 -0.97 -5.84 -21.57
CA PHE A 109 0.44 -5.92 -21.93
C PHE A 109 1.03 -7.25 -21.46
N ILE A 110 1.57 -8.03 -22.39
CA ILE A 110 2.21 -9.31 -22.08
C ILE A 110 3.53 -9.04 -21.36
N THR A 111 3.65 -9.38 -20.08
CA THR A 111 4.87 -9.19 -19.27
C THR A 111 5.87 -10.34 -19.45
N ARG A 112 7.13 -10.15 -19.06
CA ARG A 112 8.12 -11.23 -19.09
C ARG A 112 7.90 -12.14 -17.87
N GLY A 113 7.20 -13.26 -18.07
CA GLY A 113 7.04 -14.32 -17.07
C GLY A 113 5.99 -14.08 -15.97
N SER A 114 5.17 -13.02 -16.03
CA SER A 114 4.11 -12.72 -15.06
C SER A 114 2.71 -12.64 -15.67
N GLY A 115 2.52 -13.20 -16.87
CA GLY A 115 1.26 -13.15 -17.61
C GLY A 115 0.95 -11.77 -18.19
N VAL A 116 -0.31 -11.35 -18.16
CA VAL A 116 -0.80 -10.10 -18.76
C VAL A 116 -1.03 -9.05 -17.67
N SER A 117 -0.37 -7.90 -17.81
CA SER A 117 -0.64 -6.69 -17.01
C SER A 117 -1.72 -5.87 -17.70
N VAL A 118 -2.80 -5.56 -17.00
CA VAL A 118 -3.93 -4.80 -17.55
C VAL A 118 -3.84 -3.35 -17.12
N HIS A 119 -3.86 -2.45 -18.09
CA HIS A 119 -3.80 -1.02 -17.91
C HIS A 119 -5.08 -0.37 -18.46
N ARG A 120 -5.36 0.86 -18.04
CA ARG A 120 -6.30 1.72 -18.77
C ARG A 120 -5.70 2.09 -20.13
N SER A 121 -6.54 2.22 -21.13
CA SER A 121 -6.12 2.59 -22.49
C SER A 121 -5.49 3.99 -22.56
N ASP A 122 -5.81 4.89 -21.63
CA ASP A 122 -5.25 6.25 -21.52
C ASP A 122 -4.08 6.36 -20.52
N CYS A 123 -3.55 5.24 -20.00
CA CYS A 123 -2.45 5.26 -19.06
C CYS A 123 -1.13 5.69 -19.75
N ILE A 124 -0.41 6.66 -19.16
CA ILE A 124 0.88 7.15 -19.68
C ILE A 124 1.90 6.01 -19.85
N ASN A 125 1.98 5.10 -18.87
CA ASN A 125 2.86 3.93 -18.97
C ASN A 125 2.43 2.97 -20.08
N MET A 126 1.13 2.88 -20.37
CA MET A 126 0.62 2.05 -21.46
C MET A 126 0.99 2.66 -22.81
N ALA A 127 0.89 3.98 -22.95
CA ALA A 127 1.29 4.69 -24.16
C ALA A 127 2.79 4.47 -24.47
N ASP A 128 3.67 4.56 -23.48
CA ASP A 128 5.10 4.27 -23.63
C ASP A 128 5.35 2.82 -24.09
N LEU A 129 4.69 1.85 -23.45
CA LEU A 129 4.78 0.44 -23.82
C LEU A 129 4.27 0.18 -25.24
N GLN A 130 3.21 0.86 -25.67
CA GLN A 130 2.66 0.74 -27.02
C GLN A 130 3.62 1.27 -28.09
N VAL A 131 4.37 2.33 -27.80
CA VAL A 131 5.37 2.91 -28.71
C VAL A 131 6.60 2.00 -28.83
N HIS A 132 7.10 1.47 -27.71
CA HIS A 132 8.38 0.74 -27.69
C HIS A 132 8.25 -0.78 -27.85
N GLN A 133 7.10 -1.36 -27.49
CA GLN A 133 6.87 -2.81 -27.38
C GLN A 133 5.45 -3.18 -27.84
N GLY A 134 5.02 -2.59 -28.96
CA GLY A 134 3.67 -2.74 -29.52
C GLY A 134 3.28 -4.17 -29.88
N ASP A 135 4.25 -5.04 -30.17
CA ASP A 135 4.07 -6.47 -30.44
C ASP A 135 3.56 -7.27 -29.24
N ARG A 136 3.66 -6.70 -28.03
CA ARG A 136 3.26 -7.33 -26.77
C ARG A 136 1.93 -6.79 -26.24
N ILE A 137 1.22 -5.99 -27.04
CA ILE A 137 -0.12 -5.51 -26.69
C ILE A 137 -1.14 -6.59 -27.02
N VAL A 138 -2.05 -6.84 -26.09
CA VAL A 138 -3.15 -7.79 -26.27
C VAL A 138 -4.47 -7.13 -25.90
N ALA A 139 -5.52 -7.45 -26.67
CA ALA A 139 -6.86 -7.02 -26.38
C ALA A 139 -7.42 -7.80 -25.18
N VAL A 140 -8.02 -7.06 -24.24
CA VAL A 140 -8.61 -7.61 -23.02
C VAL A 140 -9.96 -6.97 -22.78
N LYS A 141 -10.88 -7.69 -22.16
CA LYS A 141 -12.22 -7.20 -21.83
C LYS A 141 -12.60 -7.57 -20.41
N TRP A 142 -13.42 -6.73 -19.79
CA TRP A 142 -14.00 -7.05 -18.50
C TRP A 142 -15.01 -8.19 -18.65
N ASN A 143 -14.86 -9.21 -17.82
CA ASN A 143 -15.83 -10.28 -17.67
C ASN A 143 -16.74 -9.96 -16.48
N ASN A 144 -17.85 -9.28 -16.77
CA ASN A 144 -18.81 -8.83 -15.76
C ASN A 144 -19.58 -9.98 -15.06
N SER A 145 -19.47 -11.22 -15.56
CA SER A 145 -20.06 -12.40 -14.90
C SER A 145 -19.20 -12.95 -13.77
N ALA A 146 -17.94 -12.55 -13.68
CA ALA A 146 -17.06 -12.97 -12.61
C ALA A 146 -17.32 -12.17 -11.33
N LYS A 147 -17.55 -12.88 -10.22
CA LYS A 147 -17.64 -12.28 -8.89
C LYS A 147 -16.24 -11.96 -8.39
N SER A 148 -15.74 -10.76 -8.69
CA SER A 148 -14.47 -10.24 -8.17
C SER A 148 -14.68 -8.92 -7.43
N THR A 149 -13.89 -8.71 -6.39
CA THR A 149 -13.83 -7.41 -5.69
C THR A 149 -12.70 -6.55 -6.26
N PHE A 150 -12.94 -5.25 -6.29
CA PHE A 150 -12.03 -4.26 -6.86
C PHE A 150 -11.68 -3.20 -5.81
N LEU A 151 -10.45 -2.72 -5.89
CA LEU A 151 -9.98 -1.59 -5.09
C LEU A 151 -10.23 -0.29 -5.82
N VAL A 152 -10.78 0.68 -5.11
CA VAL A 152 -10.97 2.03 -5.61
C VAL A 152 -10.35 3.02 -4.64
N ASN A 153 -9.52 3.92 -5.18
CA ASN A 153 -8.97 5.05 -4.45
C ASN A 153 -9.61 6.34 -4.96
N ILE A 154 -10.18 7.13 -4.06
CA ILE A 154 -10.80 8.42 -4.38
C ILE A 154 -10.17 9.53 -3.54
N GLN A 155 -10.11 10.72 -4.10
CA GLN A 155 -9.81 11.97 -3.42
C GLN A 155 -11.08 12.83 -3.41
N VAL A 156 -11.43 13.29 -2.23
CA VAL A 156 -12.53 14.20 -1.95
C VAL A 156 -11.93 15.54 -1.56
N GLU A 157 -12.32 16.59 -2.26
CA GLU A 157 -11.94 17.97 -1.95
C GLU A 157 -13.18 18.69 -1.44
N ALA A 158 -13.08 19.31 -0.27
CA ALA A 158 -14.23 19.89 0.42
C ALA A 158 -13.83 21.10 1.27
N LEU A 159 -14.80 21.96 1.58
CA LEU A 159 -14.66 22.95 2.64
C LEU A 159 -14.75 22.26 4.00
N ASP A 160 -13.72 22.44 4.82
CA ASP A 160 -13.72 21.90 6.17
C ASP A 160 -14.83 22.52 7.01
N ARG A 161 -15.58 21.64 7.68
CA ARG A 161 -16.66 22.02 8.59
C ARG A 161 -16.87 20.94 9.63
N ALA A 162 -17.58 21.31 10.70
CA ALA A 162 -17.99 20.36 11.72
C ALA A 162 -18.70 19.14 11.07
N ARG A 163 -18.20 17.95 11.41
CA ARG A 163 -18.71 16.63 10.98
C ARG A 163 -18.46 16.24 9.52
N LEU A 164 -17.69 17.00 8.72
CA LEU A 164 -17.41 16.64 7.33
C LEU A 164 -16.92 15.20 7.16
N LEU A 165 -15.89 14.80 7.92
CA LEU A 165 -15.35 13.43 7.86
C LEU A 165 -16.39 12.36 8.19
N SER A 166 -17.25 12.63 9.18
CA SER A 166 -18.33 11.73 9.55
C SER A 166 -19.36 11.60 8.43
N ASP A 167 -19.74 12.72 7.80
CA ASP A 167 -20.73 12.74 6.73
C ASP A 167 -20.22 12.00 5.49
N VAL A 168 -18.96 12.21 5.10
CA VAL A 168 -18.33 11.51 3.96
C VAL A 168 -18.19 10.01 4.25
N THR A 169 -17.73 9.64 5.44
CA THR A 169 -17.59 8.22 5.84
C THR A 169 -18.96 7.53 5.85
N LYS A 170 -19.99 8.21 6.35
CA LYS A 170 -21.36 7.71 6.32
C LYS A 170 -21.88 7.54 4.90
N ALA A 171 -21.69 8.53 4.02
CA ALA A 171 -22.10 8.44 2.62
C ALA A 171 -21.47 7.23 1.91
N LEU A 172 -20.20 6.93 2.20
CA LEU A 172 -19.54 5.71 1.71
C LEU A 172 -20.15 4.44 2.33
N SER A 173 -20.29 4.39 3.66
CA SER A 173 -20.85 3.22 4.35
C SER A 173 -22.30 2.90 3.95
N ASP A 174 -23.14 3.91 3.70
CA ASP A 174 -24.52 3.75 3.23
C ASP A 174 -24.58 3.12 1.82
N GLN A 175 -23.51 3.24 1.04
CA GLN A 175 -23.32 2.53 -0.23
C GLN A 175 -22.72 1.13 -0.05
N HIS A 176 -22.63 0.62 1.17
CA HIS A 176 -22.17 -0.74 1.47
C HIS A 176 -20.76 -1.05 0.95
N VAL A 177 -19.90 -0.03 0.77
CA VAL A 177 -18.49 -0.24 0.42
C VAL A 177 -17.64 -0.45 1.67
N ASN A 178 -16.63 -1.31 1.56
CA ASN A 178 -15.72 -1.59 2.66
C ASN A 178 -14.52 -0.64 2.63
N ILE A 179 -14.48 0.35 3.54
CA ILE A 179 -13.36 1.30 3.62
C ILE A 179 -12.15 0.61 4.26
N LEU A 180 -11.03 0.59 3.52
CA LEU A 180 -9.79 -0.05 3.93
C LEU A 180 -8.77 0.92 4.52
N SER A 181 -8.74 2.15 4.00
CA SER A 181 -7.93 3.23 4.57
C SER A 181 -8.53 4.58 4.25
N ALA A 182 -8.41 5.51 5.19
CA ALA A 182 -8.75 6.91 4.98
C ALA A 182 -7.59 7.79 5.47
N SER A 183 -7.31 8.88 4.76
CA SER A 183 -6.37 9.91 5.17
C SER A 183 -7.00 11.27 4.92
N VAL A 184 -6.89 12.17 5.88
CA VAL A 184 -7.50 13.50 5.81
C VAL A 184 -6.45 14.53 6.16
N VAL A 185 -6.35 15.56 5.34
CA VAL A 185 -5.49 16.71 5.58
C VAL A 185 -6.30 17.97 5.34
N THR A 186 -6.31 18.87 6.32
CA THR A 186 -6.92 20.20 6.18
C THR A 186 -5.82 21.22 5.94
N ASN A 187 -5.96 21.98 4.86
CA ASN A 187 -5.05 23.06 4.49
C ASN A 187 -5.40 24.36 5.24
N LYS A 188 -4.50 25.35 5.20
CA LYS A 188 -4.66 26.63 5.91
C LYS A 188 -5.85 27.48 5.43
N ASP A 189 -6.28 27.25 4.19
CA ASP A 189 -7.43 27.87 3.55
C ASP A 189 -8.75 27.17 3.90
N GLN A 190 -8.75 26.24 4.86
CA GLN A 190 -9.88 25.40 5.26
C GLN A 190 -10.33 24.42 4.17
N THR A 191 -9.48 24.15 3.17
CA THR A 191 -9.75 23.07 2.21
C THR A 191 -9.34 21.72 2.82
N ALA A 192 -10.30 20.82 3.01
CA ALA A 192 -10.09 19.45 3.41
C ALA A 192 -9.87 18.55 2.19
N ILE A 193 -8.73 17.86 2.16
CA ILE A 193 -8.41 16.84 1.17
C ILE A 193 -8.47 15.48 1.86
N SER A 194 -9.45 14.68 1.50
CA SER A 194 -9.65 13.34 2.06
C SER A 194 -9.40 12.28 1.00
N LYS A 195 -8.55 11.31 1.28
CA LYS A 195 -8.26 10.17 0.40
C LYS A 195 -8.84 8.90 1.02
N PHE A 196 -9.66 8.18 0.27
CA PHE A 196 -10.29 6.94 0.71
C PHE A 196 -9.92 5.81 -0.25
N LEU A 197 -9.43 4.71 0.32
CA LEU A 197 -9.29 3.42 -0.36
C LEU A 197 -10.40 2.51 0.14
N PHE A 198 -11.22 1.99 -0.75
CA PHE A 198 -12.28 1.05 -0.42
C PHE A 198 -12.33 -0.11 -1.41
N GLU A 199 -13.00 -1.18 -1.00
CA GLU A 199 -13.26 -2.35 -1.81
C GLU A 199 -14.74 -2.46 -2.17
N MET A 200 -15.02 -2.79 -3.44
CA MET A 200 -16.39 -2.97 -3.96
C MET A 200 -16.48 -4.17 -4.90
N ALA A 201 -17.63 -4.85 -4.91
CA ALA A 201 -17.85 -6.05 -5.73
C ALA A 201 -18.38 -5.74 -7.14
N ASP A 202 -19.08 -4.62 -7.30
CA ASP A 202 -19.73 -4.25 -8.55
C ASP A 202 -19.28 -2.85 -8.97
N ALA A 203 -18.57 -2.75 -10.09
CA ALA A 203 -18.08 -1.46 -10.56
C ALA A 203 -19.18 -0.57 -11.16
N SER A 204 -20.32 -1.14 -11.57
CA SER A 204 -21.47 -0.33 -12.01
C SER A 204 -22.01 0.55 -10.88
N HIS A 205 -21.72 0.19 -9.63
CA HIS A 205 -22.09 0.96 -8.45
C HIS A 205 -21.15 2.15 -8.17
N LEU A 206 -20.00 2.24 -8.85
CA LEU A 206 -18.98 3.26 -8.56
C LEU A 206 -19.50 4.67 -8.80
N ASP A 207 -20.19 4.92 -9.91
CA ASP A 207 -20.74 6.24 -10.21
C ASP A 207 -21.77 6.69 -9.17
N THR A 208 -22.59 5.76 -8.67
CA THR A 208 -23.52 6.03 -7.56
C THR A 208 -22.78 6.37 -6.28
N VAL A 209 -21.70 5.65 -5.95
CA VAL A 209 -20.85 5.93 -4.78
C VAL A 209 -20.23 7.32 -4.88
N LEU A 210 -19.63 7.66 -6.03
CA LEU A 210 -19.04 8.97 -6.27
C LEU A 210 -20.09 10.08 -6.18
N THR A 211 -21.28 9.85 -6.73
CA THR A 211 -22.40 10.80 -6.69
C THR A 211 -22.90 11.01 -5.25
N ALA A 212 -23.02 9.95 -4.46
CA ALA A 212 -23.41 10.04 -3.05
C ALA A 212 -22.41 10.88 -2.24
N VAL A 213 -21.10 10.69 -2.45
CA VAL A 213 -20.08 11.50 -1.78
C VAL A 213 -20.11 12.95 -2.27
N ARG A 214 -20.28 13.20 -3.57
CA ARG A 214 -20.44 14.56 -4.13
C ARG A 214 -21.65 15.29 -3.56
N SER A 215 -22.70 14.58 -3.15
CA SER A 215 -23.90 15.17 -2.56
C SER A 215 -23.73 15.64 -1.11
N VAL A 216 -22.62 15.27 -0.44
CA VAL A 216 -22.33 15.74 0.91
C VAL A 216 -22.05 17.24 0.89
N GLU A 217 -22.79 17.98 1.71
CA GLU A 217 -22.64 19.43 1.82
C GLU A 217 -21.20 19.82 2.15
N GLY A 218 -20.62 20.72 1.34
CA GLY A 218 -19.24 21.18 1.46
C GLY A 218 -18.25 20.45 0.56
N VAL A 219 -18.63 19.34 -0.08
CA VAL A 219 -17.80 18.67 -1.08
C VAL A 219 -17.83 19.45 -2.39
N TYR A 220 -16.66 19.80 -2.89
CA TYR A 220 -16.47 20.48 -4.18
C TYR A 220 -16.29 19.48 -5.31
N ASP A 221 -15.41 18.50 -5.11
CA ASP A 221 -15.10 17.51 -6.13
C ASP A 221 -14.71 16.15 -5.52
N VAL A 222 -14.94 15.10 -6.30
CA VAL A 222 -14.60 13.72 -5.94
C VAL A 222 -14.03 13.02 -7.16
N ASN A 223 -12.73 12.81 -7.16
CA ASN A 223 -12.05 12.19 -8.29
C ASN A 223 -11.41 10.87 -7.87
N ARG A 224 -11.43 9.90 -8.78
CA ARG A 224 -10.57 8.71 -8.64
C ARG A 224 -9.12 9.17 -8.73
N VAL A 225 -8.30 8.69 -7.82
CA VAL A 225 -6.85 8.95 -7.82
C VAL A 225 -6.10 7.65 -8.05
N PHE A 226 -5.07 7.74 -8.89
CA PHE A 226 -4.17 6.62 -9.14
C PHE A 226 -2.92 6.84 -8.29
N ASN A 227 -2.48 5.80 -7.57
CA ASN A 227 -1.25 5.88 -6.80
C ASN A 227 -0.09 6.08 -7.79
N ASN A 228 0.48 7.29 -7.79
CA ASN A 228 1.77 7.60 -8.38
C ASN A 228 2.85 7.45 -7.31
#